data_AF-A0A972ZTV8-F1
#
_entry.id   AF-A0A972ZTV8-F1
#
_cell.length_a   1.000
_cell.length_b   1.000
_cell.length_c   1.000
_cell.angle_alpha   90.00
_cell.angle_beta   90.00
_cell.angle_gamma   90.00
#
_symmetry.space_group_name_H-M   'P 1'
#
loop_
_entity.id
_entity.type
_entity.pdbx_description
1 polymer ?
#
loop_
_entity_poly.entity_id
_entity_poly.type
_entity_poly.pdbx_seq_one_letter_code
_entity_poly.pdbx_strand_id
1 'polypeptide(L)'
;MVDLSVKIHDLKLKNPVMTASGTCGFGEELADFYDVSQLGGLLLKGITPRNRDGNPYPRMAETASGMLNAVGLQNKGVDYFIN
;
A
#
# COMPACT_ATOMS: atom_id res chain seq x y z
N MET A 1 -18.58 -19.83 -13.33
CA MET A 1 -17.80 -18.63 -12.97
C MET A 1 -16.32 -19.02 -12.96
N VAL A 2 -15.41 -18.16 -13.37
CA VAL A 2 -13.96 -18.50 -13.43
C VAL A 2 -13.36 -18.37 -12.03
N ASP A 3 -12.55 -19.34 -11.61
CA ASP A 3 -11.76 -19.25 -10.38
C ASP A 3 -10.51 -18.40 -10.63
N LEU A 4 -10.36 -17.33 -9.86
CA LEU A 4 -9.21 -16.41 -9.94
C LEU A 4 -8.21 -16.62 -8.79
N SER A 5 -8.41 -17.61 -7.92
CA SER A 5 -7.54 -17.82 -6.77
C SER A 5 -6.10 -18.12 -7.18
N VAL A 6 -5.15 -17.60 -6.40
CA VAL A 6 -3.70 -17.77 -6.65
C VAL A 6 -2.97 -18.18 -5.37
N LYS A 7 -1.88 -18.93 -5.53
CA LYS A 7 -0.99 -19.32 -4.44
C LYS A 7 0.40 -18.71 -4.66
N ILE A 8 0.88 -17.91 -3.71
CA ILE A 8 2.22 -17.34 -3.70
C ILE A 8 2.94 -17.85 -2.45
N HIS A 9 3.88 -18.78 -2.61
CA HIS A 9 4.48 -19.52 -1.49
C HIS A 9 3.38 -20.14 -0.60
N ASP A 10 3.27 -19.71 0.66
CA ASP A 10 2.26 -20.20 1.61
C ASP A 10 0.98 -19.35 1.61
N LEU A 11 0.96 -18.23 0.90
CA LEU A 11 -0.18 -17.35 0.81
C LEU A 11 -1.19 -17.88 -0.21
N LYS A 12 -2.44 -18.05 0.24
CA LYS A 12 -3.59 -18.30 -0.63
C LYS A 12 -4.40 -17.03 -0.75
N LEU A 13 -4.48 -16.48 -1.96
CA LEU A 13 -5.23 -15.26 -2.24
C LEU A 13 -6.45 -15.62 -3.10
N LYS A 14 -7.56 -14.96 -2.84
CA LYS A 14 -8.82 -15.21 -3.57
C LYS A 14 -8.81 -14.71 -5.02
N ASN A 15 -7.91 -13.79 -5.33
CA ASN A 15 -7.65 -13.26 -6.68
C ASN A 15 -6.23 -12.65 -6.71
N PRO A 16 -5.67 -12.34 -7.90
CA PRO A 16 -4.30 -11.81 -8.00
C PRO A 16 -4.22 -10.28 -7.80
N VAL A 17 -5.33 -9.59 -7.56
CA VAL A 17 -5.36 -8.12 -7.46
C VAL A 17 -5.01 -7.69 -6.04
N MET A 18 -4.01 -6.84 -5.89
CA MET A 18 -3.55 -6.31 -4.61
C MET A 18 -3.06 -4.87 -4.77
N THR A 19 -3.02 -4.11 -3.66
CA THR A 19 -2.45 -2.76 -3.68
C THR A 19 -0.94 -2.80 -3.86
N ALA A 20 -0.37 -1.73 -4.40
CA ALA A 20 1.07 -1.50 -4.31
C ALA A 20 1.40 -0.84 -2.96
N SER A 21 2.55 -1.19 -2.37
CA SER A 21 2.96 -0.60 -1.09
C SER A 21 3.04 0.92 -1.18
N GLY A 22 2.36 1.60 -0.25
CA GLY A 22 2.41 3.05 -0.12
C GLY A 22 1.49 3.85 -1.06
N THR A 23 0.67 3.19 -1.90
CA THR A 23 -0.35 3.87 -2.73
C THR A 23 -1.67 4.08 -2.00
N CYS A 24 -1.94 3.27 -0.97
CA CYS A 24 -3.25 3.21 -0.30
C CYS A 24 -3.12 3.19 1.23
N GLY A 25 -2.16 3.94 1.78
CA GLY A 25 -2.00 4.10 3.22
C GLY A 25 -1.94 2.77 3.98
N PHE A 26 -2.90 2.58 4.88
CA PHE A 26 -3.11 1.36 5.67
C PHE A 26 -4.36 0.57 5.27
N GLY A 27 -5.05 0.97 4.20
CA GLY A 27 -6.23 0.30 3.65
C GLY A 27 -7.56 0.85 4.18
N GLU A 28 -7.56 1.50 5.35
CA GLU A 28 -8.73 2.19 5.90
C GLU A 28 -9.23 3.31 4.95
N GLU A 29 -8.29 3.98 4.27
CA GLU A 29 -8.59 5.05 3.32
C GLU A 29 -9.38 4.56 2.08
N LEU A 30 -9.39 3.25 1.82
CA LEU A 30 -10.15 2.64 0.73
C LEU A 30 -11.55 2.18 1.17
N ALA A 31 -11.78 2.00 2.48
CA ALA A 31 -13.03 1.44 3.00
C ALA A 31 -14.24 2.35 2.74
N ASP A 32 -14.01 3.66 2.58
CA ASP A 32 -15.05 4.63 2.19
C ASP A 32 -15.55 4.45 0.75
N PHE A 33 -14.79 3.77 -0.10
CA PHE A 33 -15.12 3.61 -1.53
C PHE A 33 -15.67 2.23 -1.87
N TYR A 34 -15.19 1.17 -1.21
CA TYR A 34 -15.65 -0.20 -1.43
C TYR A 34 -15.20 -1.14 -0.30
N ASP A 35 -15.80 -2.34 -0.25
CA ASP A 35 -15.34 -3.40 0.66
C ASP A 35 -13.94 -3.89 0.26
N VAL A 36 -12.92 -3.41 0.97
CA VAL A 36 -11.51 -3.77 0.77
C VAL A 36 -11.25 -5.27 0.89
N SER A 37 -12.14 -6.01 1.55
CA SER A 37 -12.03 -7.46 1.62
C SER A 37 -12.02 -8.06 0.23
N GLN A 38 -12.62 -7.41 -0.79
CA GLN A 38 -12.67 -7.82 -2.21
C GLN A 38 -11.30 -8.01 -2.89
N LEU A 39 -10.24 -7.37 -2.40
CA LEU A 39 -8.89 -7.57 -2.91
C LEU A 39 -8.32 -8.94 -2.53
N GLY A 40 -7.41 -9.44 -3.36
CA GLY A 40 -6.60 -10.62 -3.05
C GLY A 40 -5.64 -10.38 -1.88
N GLY A 41 -5.13 -9.15 -1.74
CA GLY A 41 -4.28 -8.74 -0.63
C GLY A 41 -4.08 -7.23 -0.54
N LEU A 42 -3.59 -6.78 0.63
CA LEU A 42 -3.23 -5.40 0.92
C LEU A 42 -1.74 -5.32 1.23
N LEU A 43 -0.99 -4.58 0.42
CA LEU A 43 0.39 -4.21 0.74
C LEU A 43 0.38 -2.79 1.28
N LEU A 44 0.60 -2.68 2.59
CA LEU A 44 0.57 -1.42 3.32
C LEU A 44 1.81 -0.58 3.03
N LYS A 45 1.79 0.68 3.48
CA LYS A 45 2.97 1.56 3.47
C LYS A 45 4.17 0.88 4.14
N GLY A 46 5.34 0.96 3.51
CA GLY A 46 6.60 0.51 4.11
C GLY A 46 6.88 1.21 5.45
N ILE A 47 7.15 0.42 6.49
CA ILE A 47 7.39 0.88 7.86
C ILE A 47 8.88 0.84 8.17
N THR A 48 9.39 1.90 8.80
CA THR A 48 10.80 1.96 9.23
C THR A 48 10.95 1.71 10.72
N PRO A 49 12.15 1.37 11.23
CA PRO A 49 12.33 1.15 12.66
C PRO A 49 12.01 2.36 13.54
N ARG A 50 12.13 3.58 13.00
CA ARG A 50 11.82 4.84 13.68
C ARG A 50 10.99 5.75 12.78
N ASN A 51 10.40 6.80 13.36
CA ASN A 51 9.69 7.84 12.61
C ASN A 51 10.56 8.42 11.48
N ARG A 52 9.92 8.70 10.35
CA ARG A 52 10.49 9.39 9.19
C ARG A 52 9.47 10.38 8.66
N ASP A 53 9.89 11.63 8.51
CA ASP A 53 9.03 12.71 8.00
C ASP A 53 8.95 12.73 6.45
N GLY A 54 9.82 11.97 5.78
CA GLY A 54 9.97 11.95 4.33
C GLY A 54 10.89 13.05 3.79
N ASN A 55 10.94 13.20 2.47
CA ASN A 55 11.84 14.17 1.79
C ASN A 55 11.29 15.61 1.84
N PRO A 56 11.97 16.70 1.47
CA PRO A 56 11.31 18.01 1.35
C PRO A 56 10.23 18.05 0.25
N TYR A 57 9.27 18.98 0.32
CA TYR A 57 8.33 19.24 -0.78
C TYR A 57 9.00 20.07 -1.90
N PRO A 58 8.57 19.92 -3.17
CA PRO A 58 7.55 18.99 -3.69
C PRO A 58 8.06 17.54 -3.81
N ARG A 59 7.19 16.56 -3.49
CA ARG A 59 7.53 15.12 -3.47
C ARG A 59 6.86 14.30 -4.57
N MET A 60 6.05 14.92 -5.43
CA MET A 60 5.28 14.26 -6.47
C MET A 60 5.18 15.17 -7.70
N ALA A 61 5.20 14.56 -8.89
CA ALA A 61 5.01 15.25 -10.17
C ALA A 61 4.29 14.32 -11.16
N GLU A 62 3.31 14.83 -11.89
CA GLU A 62 2.63 14.09 -12.95
C GLU A 62 3.51 13.95 -14.19
N THR A 63 3.32 12.86 -14.94
CA THR A 63 3.90 12.65 -16.27
C THR A 63 2.79 12.24 -17.24
N ALA A 64 3.06 12.28 -18.54
CA ALA A 64 2.04 12.04 -19.58
C ALA A 64 1.27 10.71 -19.47
N SER A 65 1.75 9.75 -18.68
CA SER A 65 1.09 8.46 -18.45
C SER A 65 1.37 7.89 -17.05
N GLY A 66 1.53 8.76 -16.04
CA GLY A 66 1.78 8.32 -14.67
C GLY A 66 2.22 9.45 -13.75
N MET A 67 3.00 9.11 -12.73
CA MET A 67 3.58 10.10 -11.82
C MET A 67 4.96 9.66 -11.33
N LEU A 68 5.81 10.63 -11.04
CA LEU A 68 7.02 10.46 -10.25
C LEU A 68 6.72 10.77 -8.79
N ASN A 69 7.34 10.04 -7.88
CA ASN A 69 7.28 10.32 -6.46
C ASN A 69 8.65 10.18 -5.79
N ALA A 70 8.88 11.01 -4.79
CA ALA A 70 10.04 11.00 -3.92
C ALA A 70 9.58 11.21 -2.47
N VAL A 71 8.62 10.41 -1.99
CA VAL A 71 8.01 10.59 -0.66
C VAL A 71 9.04 10.41 0.48
N GLY A 72 10.05 9.57 0.29
CA GLY A 72 11.12 9.36 1.27
C GLY A 72 10.75 8.45 2.45
N LEU A 73 9.84 7.49 2.22
CA LEU A 73 9.34 6.55 3.25
C LEU A 73 8.77 7.25 4.49
N GLN A 74 7.95 8.30 4.30
CA GLN A 74 7.25 8.94 5.42
C GLN A 74 6.36 7.94 6.17
N ASN A 75 6.61 7.72 7.47
CA ASN A 75 5.84 6.85 8.37
C ASN A 75 6.22 7.11 9.84
N LYS A 76 5.37 6.71 10.79
CA LYS A 76 5.57 6.96 12.23
C LYS A 76 6.52 5.99 12.95
N GLY A 77 7.07 5.00 12.24
CA GLY A 77 7.94 3.97 12.80
C GLY A 77 7.19 2.70 13.23
N VAL A 78 7.95 1.63 13.45
CA VAL A 78 7.41 0.29 13.78
C VAL A 78 6.66 0.29 15.11
N ASP A 79 7.19 0.98 16.13
CA ASP A 79 6.55 1.02 17.46
C ASP A 79 5.17 1.67 17.39
N TYR A 80 4.97 2.69 16.55
CA TYR A 80 3.64 3.26 16.36
C TYR A 80 2.70 2.30 15.63
N PHE A 81 3.23 1.48 14.71
CA PHE A 81 2.42 0.61 13.87
C PHE A 81 1.93 -0.67 14.57
N ILE A 82 2.74 -1.23 15.48
CA ILE A 82 2.42 -2.50 16.15
C ILE A 82 1.64 -2.34 17.47
N ASN A 83 1.46 -1.11 17.95
CA ASN A 83 0.73 -0.77 19.18
C ASN A 83 -0.72 -0.40 18.86
#